data_AF-A0A834AUQ1-F1
#
_entry.id   AF-A0A834AUQ1-F1
#
_cell.length_a   1.000
_cell.length_b   1.000
_cell.length_c   1.000
_cell.angle_alpha   90.00
_cell.angle_beta   90.00
_cell.angle_gamma   90.00
#
_symmetry.space_group_name_H-M   'P 1'
#
loop_
_entity.id
_entity.type
_entity.pdbx_description
1 polymer ?
#
loop_
_entity_poly.entity_id
_entity_poly.type
_entity_poly.pdbx_seq_one_letter_code
_entity_poly.pdbx_strand_id
1 'polypeptide(L)'
;MGVSSVIHPKNPHAPTIHFNYRYFEVEEADGSKQWWFGGGCDLTPTYLNHEDAVHFHRTLKEACDRHSPDLYPKFKKWCDDYFFIAHRGERRGIGGIFFDDLDSPSKEEVFHFVQSCAQAVIPSYIPLVKKHRDDSFTPQEKLWQQLRRGRYVEFNLLYDRGTKFGLFTPGSRIESILMSLPLTARWEYMHSPSENSKEAEILEVLRHPRDWAH
;
A
#
# COMPACT_ATOMS: atom_id res chain seq x y z
N MET A 1 -14.86 11.97 5.05
CA MET A 1 -14.70 11.87 3.57
C MET A 1 -13.35 11.27 3.23
N GLY A 2 -13.13 10.74 2.02
CA GLY A 2 -11.80 10.26 1.64
C GLY A 2 -11.71 9.81 0.19
N VAL A 3 -10.47 9.66 -0.27
CA VAL A 3 -10.11 9.04 -1.54
C VAL A 3 -9.41 7.71 -1.27
N SER A 4 -9.76 6.68 -2.02
CA SER A 4 -9.14 5.37 -1.96
C SER A 4 -8.97 4.83 -3.37
N SER A 5 -7.81 4.26 -3.68
CA SER A 5 -7.54 3.66 -4.98
C SER A 5 -6.62 2.47 -4.87
N VAL A 6 -6.88 1.48 -5.71
CA VAL A 6 -5.99 0.35 -5.97
C VAL A 6 -5.82 0.24 -7.48
N ILE A 7 -4.58 0.09 -7.93
CA ILE A 7 -4.28 -0.04 -9.36
C ILE A 7 -3.48 -1.32 -9.56
N HIS A 8 -4.00 -2.22 -10.41
CA HIS A 8 -3.37 -3.49 -10.74
C HIS A 8 -2.91 -3.52 -12.20
N PRO A 9 -1.63 -3.22 -12.51
CA PRO A 9 -1.13 -3.29 -13.87
C PRO A 9 -1.21 -4.70 -14.48
N LYS A 10 -1.40 -4.76 -15.80
CA LYS A 10 -1.39 -6.04 -16.54
C LYS A 10 0.01 -6.67 -16.59
N ASN A 11 1.07 -5.87 -16.74
CA ASN A 11 2.44 -6.37 -16.83
C ASN A 11 2.94 -6.83 -15.43
N PRO A 12 3.51 -8.03 -15.27
CA PRO A 12 4.10 -8.48 -14.00
C PRO A 12 5.15 -7.52 -13.43
N HIS A 13 5.90 -6.84 -14.30
CA HIS A 13 6.99 -5.94 -13.90
C HIS A 13 6.51 -4.56 -13.44
N ALA A 14 5.26 -4.20 -13.74
CA ALA A 14 4.64 -2.98 -13.22
C ALA A 14 3.92 -3.26 -11.89
N PRO A 15 4.31 -2.60 -10.78
CA PRO A 15 3.82 -2.94 -9.44
C PRO A 15 2.36 -2.54 -9.23
N THR A 16 1.66 -3.26 -8.37
CA THR A 16 0.38 -2.77 -7.82
C THR A 16 0.64 -1.65 -6.82
N ILE A 17 -0.23 -0.64 -6.78
CA ILE A 17 -0.22 0.41 -5.77
C ILE A 17 -1.57 0.47 -5.07
N HIS A 18 -1.54 0.84 -3.80
CA HIS A 18 -2.70 1.28 -3.04
C HIS A 18 -2.40 2.63 -2.40
N PHE A 19 -3.38 3.53 -2.40
CA PHE A 19 -3.33 4.72 -1.58
C PHE A 19 -4.72 5.08 -1.04
N ASN A 20 -4.71 5.67 0.14
CA ASN A 20 -5.90 6.14 0.82
C ASN A 20 -5.57 7.43 1.56
N TYR A 21 -6.44 8.43 1.49
CA TYR A 21 -6.36 9.62 2.33
C TYR A 21 -7.78 10.01 2.74
N ARG A 22 -8.02 10.13 4.04
CA ARG A 22 -9.35 10.32 4.61
C ARG A 22 -9.32 11.26 5.81
N TYR A 23 -10.48 11.87 6.04
CA TYR A 23 -10.78 12.76 7.15
C TYR A 23 -12.06 12.30 7.84
N PHE A 24 -12.02 12.28 9.16
CA PHE A 24 -13.18 12.09 10.02
C PHE A 24 -13.34 13.29 10.95
N GLU A 25 -14.60 13.65 11.21
CA GLU A 25 -14.98 14.63 12.21
C GLU A 25 -16.29 14.16 12.85
N VAL A 26 -16.33 14.23 14.18
CA VAL A 26 -17.52 13.98 14.98
C VAL A 26 -17.77 15.22 15.82
N GLU A 27 -19.02 15.68 15.82
CA GLU A 27 -19.48 16.76 16.69
C GLU A 27 -20.01 16.14 17.98
N GLU A 28 -19.44 16.57 19.11
CA GLU A 28 -19.82 16.14 20.44
C GLU A 28 -21.06 16.92 20.93
N ALA A 29 -21.73 16.41 21.96
CA ALA A 29 -22.95 17.02 22.50
C ALA A 29 -22.75 18.45 23.04
N ASP A 30 -21.52 18.82 23.40
CA ASP A 30 -21.15 20.16 23.87
C ASP A 30 -20.75 21.13 22.74
N GLY A 31 -20.82 20.67 21.48
CA GLY A 31 -20.44 21.43 20.28
C GLY A 31 -18.94 21.41 19.98
N SER A 32 -18.13 20.71 20.78
CA SER A 32 -16.73 20.45 20.44
C SER A 32 -16.61 19.43 19.30
N LYS A 33 -15.45 19.39 18.65
CA LYS A 33 -15.22 18.54 17.47
C LYS A 33 -13.99 17.68 17.66
N GLN A 34 -14.18 16.37 17.69
CA GLN A 34 -13.09 15.42 17.54
C GLN A 34 -12.85 15.16 16.05
N TRP A 35 -11.60 15.18 15.63
CA TRP A 35 -11.24 14.99 14.22
C TRP A 35 -9.92 14.26 14.12
N TRP A 36 -9.73 13.55 13.02
CA TRP A 36 -8.47 12.91 12.69
C TRP A 36 -8.37 12.66 11.20
N PHE A 37 -7.13 12.61 10.72
CA PHE A 37 -6.80 12.12 9.40
C PHE A 37 -6.25 10.70 9.48
N GLY A 38 -6.47 9.96 8.41
CA GLY A 38 -5.81 8.68 8.19
C GLY A 38 -5.42 8.56 6.73
N GLY A 39 -4.46 7.71 6.44
CA GLY A 39 -4.04 7.50 5.08
C GLY A 39 -2.76 6.72 4.92
N GLY A 40 -2.28 6.71 3.69
CA GLY A 40 -1.10 5.97 3.31
C GLY A 40 -1.00 5.77 1.81
N CYS A 41 0.17 5.33 1.40
CA CYS A 41 0.48 4.96 0.04
C CYS A 41 1.49 3.81 0.12
N ASP A 42 1.17 2.67 -0.48
CA ASP A 42 2.00 1.46 -0.41
C ASP A 42 2.13 0.76 -1.77
N LEU A 43 3.28 0.11 -1.97
CA LEU A 43 3.64 -0.54 -3.22
C LEU A 43 3.72 -2.06 -3.06
N THR A 44 3.06 -2.77 -3.97
CA THR A 44 3.02 -4.24 -4.03
C THR A 44 3.58 -4.74 -5.36
N PRO A 45 4.92 -4.83 -5.49
CA PRO A 45 5.55 -5.37 -6.69
C PRO A 45 5.40 -6.90 -6.79
N THR A 46 5.39 -7.40 -8.02
CA THR A 46 5.45 -8.84 -8.29
C THR A 46 6.87 -9.38 -8.08
N TYR A 47 7.85 -8.62 -8.54
CA TYR A 47 9.29 -8.87 -8.46
C TYR A 47 9.98 -7.65 -7.88
N LEU A 48 11.06 -7.87 -7.12
CA LEU A 48 11.81 -6.76 -6.58
C LEU A 48 12.56 -6.02 -7.70
N ASN A 49 12.39 -4.70 -7.73
CA ASN A 49 13.26 -3.78 -8.45
C ASN A 49 13.77 -2.75 -7.45
N HIS A 50 15.08 -2.76 -7.20
CA HIS A 50 15.72 -1.91 -6.19
C HIS A 50 15.57 -0.42 -6.51
N GLU A 51 15.72 -0.02 -7.77
CA GLU A 51 15.57 1.38 -8.18
C GLU A 51 14.14 1.88 -7.98
N ASP A 52 13.16 1.04 -8.28
CA ASP A 52 11.75 1.41 -8.16
C ASP A 52 11.33 1.53 -6.69
N ALA A 53 11.82 0.61 -5.84
CA ALA A 53 11.63 0.66 -4.40
C ALA A 53 12.20 1.95 -3.82
N VAL A 54 13.45 2.28 -4.17
CA VAL A 54 14.11 3.53 -3.75
C VAL A 54 13.35 4.75 -4.27
N HIS A 55 12.97 4.78 -5.55
CA HIS A 55 12.23 5.90 -6.15
C HIS A 55 10.91 6.15 -5.42
N PHE A 56 10.11 5.11 -5.21
CA PHE A 56 8.83 5.19 -4.53
C PHE A 56 9.00 5.72 -3.11
N HIS A 57 9.88 5.09 -2.32
CA HIS A 57 10.11 5.44 -0.92
C HIS A 57 10.74 6.82 -0.75
N ARG A 58 11.69 7.21 -1.60
CA ARG A 58 12.28 8.55 -1.58
C ARG A 58 11.25 9.62 -1.87
N THR A 59 10.37 9.41 -2.85
CA THR A 59 9.31 10.37 -3.18
C THR A 59 8.34 10.59 -2.01
N LEU A 60 7.97 9.51 -1.30
CA LEU A 60 7.13 9.61 -0.10
C LEU A 60 7.88 10.26 1.07
N LYS A 61 9.16 9.96 1.24
CA LYS A 61 10.03 10.58 2.26
C LYS A 61 10.15 12.09 2.04
N GLU A 62 10.42 12.53 0.81
CA GLU A 62 10.48 13.95 0.45
C GLU A 62 9.17 14.69 0.73
N ALA A 63 8.01 14.01 0.60
CA ALA A 63 6.73 14.60 0.97
C ALA A 63 6.55 14.74 2.49
N CYS A 64 6.98 13.73 3.25
CA CYS A 64 6.94 13.73 4.71
C CYS A 64 7.92 14.74 5.33
N ASP A 65 9.16 14.80 4.81
CA ASP A 65 10.26 15.62 5.33
C ASP A 65 9.96 17.13 5.24
N ARG A 66 9.01 17.55 4.39
CA ARG A 66 8.52 18.94 4.34
C ARG A 66 7.76 19.37 5.61
N HIS A 67 7.26 18.39 6.37
CA HIS A 67 6.44 18.62 7.57
C HIS A 67 7.19 18.23 8.83
N SER A 68 7.90 17.10 8.82
CA SER A 68 8.85 16.72 9.87
C SER A 68 9.69 15.51 9.45
N PRO A 69 11.00 15.48 9.81
CA PRO A 69 11.88 14.34 9.49
C PRO A 69 11.48 13.04 10.19
N ASP A 70 10.68 13.09 11.25
CA ASP A 70 10.27 11.91 12.03
C ASP A 70 9.06 11.19 11.43
N LEU A 71 8.32 11.84 10.52
CA LEU A 71 7.07 11.30 9.97
C LEU A 71 7.33 10.08 9.08
N TYR A 72 8.31 10.16 8.18
CA TYR A 72 8.59 9.05 7.26
C TYR A 72 9.06 7.80 8.01
N PRO A 73 10.07 7.83 8.90
CA PRO A 73 10.48 6.63 9.65
C PRO A 73 9.33 6.01 10.44
N LYS A 74 8.50 6.84 11.11
CA LYS A 74 7.34 6.40 11.87
C LYS A 74 6.31 5.70 10.97
N PHE A 75 5.88 6.36 9.90
CA PHE A 75 4.80 5.87 9.04
C PHE A 75 5.25 4.77 8.09
N LYS A 76 6.53 4.70 7.73
CA LYS A 76 7.11 3.56 7.02
C LYS A 76 7.09 2.31 7.87
N LYS A 77 7.57 2.40 9.12
CA LYS A 77 7.49 1.27 10.05
C LYS A 77 6.05 0.82 10.26
N TRP A 78 5.13 1.76 10.44
CA TRP A 78 3.72 1.43 10.61
C TRP A 78 3.13 0.74 9.37
N CYS A 79 3.55 1.14 8.17
CA CYS A 79 3.17 0.47 6.93
C CYS A 79 3.65 -0.99 6.89
N ASP A 80 4.91 -1.23 7.26
CA ASP A 80 5.52 -2.58 7.33
C ASP A 80 4.79 -3.50 8.32
N ASP A 81 4.30 -2.93 9.42
CA ASP A 81 3.55 -3.64 10.47
C ASP A 81 2.08 -3.88 10.07
N TYR A 82 1.42 -2.90 9.44
CA TYR A 82 0.00 -2.98 9.10
C TYR A 82 -0.27 -3.99 7.98
N PHE A 83 0.55 -4.02 6.92
CA PHE A 83 0.34 -4.88 5.76
C PHE A 83 0.92 -6.29 5.91
N PHE A 84 0.99 -6.80 7.14
CA PHE A 84 1.51 -8.12 7.46
C PHE A 84 0.44 -9.22 7.30
N ILE A 85 0.74 -10.23 6.50
CA ILE A 85 -0.11 -11.42 6.31
C ILE A 85 0.34 -12.46 7.33
N ALA A 86 -0.25 -12.39 8.53
CA ALA A 86 0.22 -13.14 9.70
C ALA A 86 0.35 -14.66 9.45
N HIS A 87 -0.61 -15.27 8.75
CA HIS A 87 -0.58 -16.71 8.47
C HIS A 87 0.45 -17.13 7.40
N ARG A 88 1.06 -16.17 6.68
CA ARG A 88 2.14 -16.40 5.70
C ARG A 88 3.52 -16.00 6.23
N GLY A 89 3.56 -15.19 7.28
CA GLY A 89 4.82 -14.61 7.79
C GLY A 89 5.45 -13.59 6.85
N GLU A 90 4.69 -12.98 5.95
CA GLU A 90 5.19 -12.04 4.93
C GLU A 90 4.30 -10.80 4.82
N ARG A 91 4.83 -9.68 4.33
CA ARG A 91 4.05 -8.48 4.02
C ARG A 91 3.42 -8.61 2.64
N ARG A 92 2.33 -7.88 2.42
CA ARG A 92 1.65 -7.79 1.12
C ARG A 92 2.58 -7.30 0.02
N GLY A 93 3.38 -6.28 0.33
CA GLY A 93 4.30 -5.59 -0.57
C GLY A 93 5.50 -5.01 0.18
N ILE A 94 6.22 -4.09 -0.46
CA ILE A 94 7.44 -3.48 0.10
C ILE A 94 7.18 -2.27 1.00
N GLY A 95 5.90 -2.00 1.31
CA GLY A 95 5.48 -0.93 2.20
C GLY A 95 5.38 0.41 1.49
N GLY A 96 5.61 1.47 2.26
CA GLY A 96 5.40 2.86 1.87
C GLY A 96 5.19 3.71 3.11
N ILE A 97 4.08 4.42 3.22
CA ILE A 97 3.67 5.10 4.45
C ILE A 97 2.26 4.67 4.85
N PHE A 98 2.01 4.55 6.15
CA PHE A 98 0.69 4.33 6.73
C PHE A 98 0.53 5.13 8.02
N PHE A 99 -0.63 5.76 8.18
CA PHE A 99 -1.00 6.49 9.38
C PHE A 99 -2.51 6.42 9.60
N ASP A 100 -2.90 6.40 10.87
CA ASP A 100 -4.28 6.48 11.33
C ASP A 100 -4.31 7.38 12.56
N ASP A 101 -5.49 7.87 12.93
CA ASP A 101 -5.71 8.69 14.13
C ASP A 101 -4.75 9.89 14.25
N LEU A 102 -4.45 10.55 13.12
CA LEU A 102 -3.56 11.71 13.08
C LEU A 102 -4.36 13.01 13.32
N ASP A 103 -4.29 13.51 14.55
CA ASP A 103 -5.11 14.62 15.09
C ASP A 103 -4.29 15.79 15.64
N SER A 104 -2.97 15.78 15.41
CA SER A 104 -2.01 16.75 15.95
C SER A 104 -0.89 17.04 14.93
N PRO A 105 -0.24 18.22 14.97
CA PRO A 105 -0.37 19.30 15.98
C PRO A 105 -1.60 20.20 15.80
N SER A 106 -2.07 20.41 14.57
CA SER A 106 -3.30 21.15 14.27
C SER A 106 -3.95 20.62 13.00
N LYS A 107 -5.26 20.90 12.83
CA LYS A 107 -6.04 20.40 11.68
C LYS A 107 -5.46 20.86 10.35
N GLU A 108 -5.02 22.11 10.28
CA GLU A 108 -4.47 22.70 9.05
C GLU A 108 -3.09 22.11 8.71
N GLU A 109 -2.22 21.95 9.71
CA GLU A 109 -0.90 21.35 9.50
C GLU A 109 -1.01 19.89 9.05
N VAL A 110 -1.89 19.12 9.70
CA VAL A 110 -2.15 17.73 9.28
C VAL A 110 -2.76 17.68 7.88
N PHE A 111 -3.65 18.61 7.54
CA PHE A 111 -4.21 18.71 6.20
C PHE A 111 -3.13 18.97 5.14
N HIS A 112 -2.20 19.90 5.37
CA HIS A 112 -1.07 20.16 4.47
C HIS A 112 -0.13 18.96 4.32
N PHE A 113 0.08 18.20 5.41
CA PHE A 113 0.81 16.93 5.36
C PHE A 113 0.09 15.92 4.45
N VAL A 114 -1.20 15.68 4.67
CA VAL A 114 -2.01 14.77 3.86
C VAL A 114 -2.05 15.22 2.38
N GLN A 115 -2.14 16.53 2.13
CA GLN A 115 -2.10 17.09 0.78
C GLN A 115 -0.77 16.79 0.09
N SER A 116 0.36 16.95 0.79
CA SER A 116 1.69 16.65 0.24
C SER A 116 1.83 15.16 -0.10
N CYS A 117 1.36 14.29 0.79
CA CYS A 117 1.34 12.84 0.57
C CYS A 117 0.44 12.45 -0.62
N ALA A 118 -0.73 13.08 -0.77
CA ALA A 118 -1.61 12.86 -1.90
C ALA A 118 -0.98 13.32 -3.24
N GLN A 119 -0.29 14.46 -3.24
CA GLN A 119 0.43 14.95 -4.41
C GLN A 119 1.62 14.06 -4.79
N ALA A 120 2.21 13.33 -3.84
CA ALA A 120 3.31 12.41 -4.07
C ALA A 120 2.91 11.10 -4.79
N VAL A 121 1.61 10.77 -4.86
CA VAL A 121 1.12 9.52 -5.47
C VAL A 121 1.52 9.42 -6.96
N ILE A 122 1.24 10.46 -7.74
CA ILE A 122 1.53 10.47 -9.19
C ILE A 122 3.04 10.36 -9.46
N PRO A 123 3.92 11.22 -8.90
CA PRO A 123 5.35 11.15 -9.17
C PRO A 123 6.02 9.89 -8.60
N SER A 124 5.49 9.30 -7.52
CA SER A 124 6.05 8.06 -6.96
C SER A 124 5.71 6.83 -7.82
N TYR A 125 4.59 6.83 -8.54
CA TYR A 125 4.06 5.63 -9.20
C TYR A 125 4.09 5.66 -10.72
N ILE A 126 3.65 6.76 -11.34
CA ILE A 126 3.53 6.83 -12.81
C ILE A 126 4.86 6.60 -13.54
N PRO A 127 6.02 7.07 -13.05
CA PRO A 127 7.30 6.73 -13.66
C PRO A 127 7.59 5.22 -13.70
N LEU A 128 7.23 4.49 -12.63
CA LEU A 128 7.42 3.04 -12.55
C LEU A 128 6.58 2.33 -13.61
N VAL A 129 5.30 2.70 -13.72
CA VAL A 129 4.41 2.12 -14.74
C VAL A 129 4.90 2.45 -16.16
N LYS A 130 5.34 3.70 -16.42
CA LYS A 130 5.88 4.07 -17.73
C LYS A 130 7.13 3.28 -18.09
N LYS A 131 8.00 3.00 -17.11
CA LYS A 131 9.22 2.21 -17.28
C LYS A 131 8.90 0.75 -17.60
N HIS A 132 7.92 0.16 -16.92
CA HIS A 132 7.71 -1.30 -16.90
C HIS A 132 6.48 -1.82 -17.66
N ARG A 133 5.57 -0.95 -18.12
CA ARG A 133 4.32 -1.41 -18.77
C ARG A 133 4.57 -2.22 -20.04
N ASP A 134 5.65 -1.93 -20.75
CA ASP A 134 6.01 -2.51 -22.06
C ASP A 134 7.09 -3.59 -21.96
N ASP A 135 7.55 -3.94 -20.74
CA ASP A 135 8.55 -4.98 -20.52
C ASP A 135 8.05 -6.35 -21.01
N SER A 136 8.94 -7.11 -21.65
CA SER A 136 8.64 -8.50 -21.98
C SER A 136 8.51 -9.34 -20.71
N PHE A 137 7.56 -10.27 -20.71
CA PHE A 137 7.38 -11.21 -19.61
C PHE A 137 7.03 -12.60 -20.13
N THR A 138 7.44 -13.60 -19.37
CA THR A 138 7.18 -15.01 -19.62
C THR A 138 5.84 -15.46 -19.02
N PRO A 139 5.26 -16.57 -19.49
CA PRO A 139 4.11 -17.18 -18.83
C PRO A 139 4.33 -17.47 -17.33
N GLN A 140 5.55 -17.82 -16.95
CA GLN A 140 5.95 -18.11 -15.56
C GLN A 140 5.89 -16.85 -14.69
N GLU A 141 6.43 -15.73 -15.18
CA GLU A 141 6.33 -14.43 -14.49
C GLU A 141 4.87 -13.98 -14.35
N LYS A 142 4.04 -14.27 -15.35
CA LYS A 142 2.60 -14.00 -15.28
C LYS A 142 1.90 -14.87 -14.24
N LEU A 143 2.27 -16.14 -14.13
CA LEU A 143 1.75 -17.06 -13.12
C LEU A 143 2.14 -16.60 -11.71
N TRP A 144 3.41 -16.22 -11.53
CA TRP A 144 3.89 -15.64 -10.27
C TRP A 144 3.12 -14.37 -9.88
N GLN A 145 2.84 -13.47 -10.84
CA GLN A 145 1.95 -12.32 -10.59
C GLN A 145 0.58 -12.76 -10.05
N GLN A 146 -0.01 -13.84 -10.58
CA GLN A 146 -1.31 -14.32 -10.08
C GLN A 146 -1.23 -14.83 -8.65
N LEU A 147 -0.13 -15.49 -8.27
CA LEU A 147 0.12 -15.94 -6.90
C LEU A 147 0.30 -14.74 -5.95
N ARG A 148 1.08 -13.73 -6.35
CA ARG A 148 1.24 -12.47 -5.59
C ARG A 148 -0.08 -11.72 -5.44
N ARG A 149 -0.93 -11.69 -6.48
CA ARG A 149 -2.29 -11.15 -6.41
C ARG A 149 -3.20 -11.96 -5.47
N GLY A 150 -3.03 -13.27 -5.39
CA GLY A 150 -3.68 -14.11 -4.37
C GLY A 150 -3.38 -13.64 -2.95
N ARG A 151 -2.12 -13.28 -2.66
CA ARG A 151 -1.72 -12.68 -1.37
C ARG A 151 -2.37 -11.33 -1.11
N TYR A 152 -2.53 -10.50 -2.14
CA TYR A 152 -3.24 -9.22 -2.03
C TYR A 152 -4.70 -9.44 -1.59
N VAL A 153 -5.37 -10.42 -2.22
CA VAL A 153 -6.75 -10.81 -1.86
C VAL A 153 -6.82 -11.38 -0.44
N GLU A 154 -5.89 -12.27 -0.06
CA GLU A 154 -5.80 -12.81 1.29
C GLU A 154 -5.72 -11.70 2.34
N PHE A 155 -4.88 -10.69 2.12
CA PHE A 155 -4.77 -9.56 3.04
C PHE A 155 -6.09 -8.79 3.16
N ASN A 156 -6.67 -8.39 2.02
CA ASN A 156 -7.87 -7.54 2.03
C ASN A 156 -9.06 -8.23 2.68
N LEU A 157 -9.23 -9.54 2.48
CA LEU A 157 -10.36 -10.27 3.05
C LEU A 157 -10.15 -10.65 4.52
N LEU A 158 -8.91 -10.95 4.94
CA LEU A 158 -8.64 -11.49 6.27
C LEU A 158 -8.18 -10.45 7.29
N TYR A 159 -7.50 -9.37 6.87
CA TYR A 159 -6.80 -8.47 7.79
C TYR A 159 -7.17 -7.00 7.60
N ASP A 160 -7.51 -6.56 6.39
CA ASP A 160 -7.77 -5.14 6.15
C ASP A 160 -9.00 -4.63 6.93
N ARG A 161 -8.74 -3.66 7.82
CA ARG A 161 -9.77 -3.07 8.69
C ARG A 161 -10.82 -2.33 7.87
N GLY A 162 -10.41 -1.61 6.83
CA GLY A 162 -11.31 -0.85 5.96
C GLY A 162 -12.31 -1.74 5.24
N THR A 163 -11.83 -2.84 4.64
CA THR A 163 -12.67 -3.83 3.96
C THR A 163 -13.66 -4.48 4.92
N LYS A 164 -13.19 -4.98 6.08
CA LYS A 164 -14.09 -5.58 7.09
C LYS A 164 -15.15 -4.60 7.55
N PHE A 165 -14.74 -3.40 7.99
CA PHE A 165 -15.67 -2.39 8.48
C PHE A 165 -16.73 -2.03 7.43
N GLY A 166 -16.32 -1.83 6.17
CA GLY A 166 -17.24 -1.53 5.08
C GLY A 166 -18.25 -2.66 4.84
N LEU A 167 -17.82 -3.93 4.88
CA LEU A 167 -18.72 -5.07 4.67
C LEU A 167 -19.75 -5.24 5.78
N PHE A 168 -19.42 -4.84 7.01
CA PHE A 168 -20.33 -4.93 8.17
C PHE A 168 -21.17 -3.67 8.39
N THR A 169 -20.91 -2.58 7.66
CA THR A 169 -21.66 -1.32 7.81
C THR A 169 -22.88 -1.33 6.89
N PRO A 170 -24.13 -1.30 7.42
CA PRO A 170 -25.34 -1.31 6.61
C PRO A 170 -25.40 -0.14 5.62
N GLY A 171 -25.85 -0.42 4.40
CA GLY A 171 -25.97 0.60 3.34
C GLY A 171 -24.66 0.96 2.63
N SER A 172 -23.54 0.32 2.98
CA SER A 172 -22.27 0.52 2.27
C SER A 172 -22.34 0.01 0.83
N ARG A 173 -21.69 0.74 -0.09
CA ARG A 173 -21.58 0.33 -1.49
C ARG A 173 -20.53 -0.77 -1.65
N ILE A 174 -20.98 -2.02 -1.68
CA ILE A 174 -20.12 -3.22 -1.76
C ILE A 174 -19.12 -3.15 -2.93
N GLU A 175 -19.56 -2.71 -4.11
CA GLU A 175 -18.67 -2.55 -5.27
C GLU A 175 -17.51 -1.57 -5.03
N SER A 176 -17.72 -0.55 -4.18
CA SER A 176 -16.64 0.38 -3.81
C SER A 176 -15.67 -0.23 -2.81
N ILE A 177 -16.12 -1.17 -1.97
CA ILE A 177 -15.27 -1.90 -1.01
C ILE A 177 -14.42 -2.93 -1.77
N LEU A 178 -15.04 -3.67 -2.70
CA LEU A 178 -14.38 -4.74 -3.46
C LEU A 178 -13.59 -4.25 -4.68
N MET A 179 -13.58 -2.95 -4.98
CA MET A 179 -12.74 -2.33 -6.02
C MET A 179 -11.26 -2.69 -5.87
N SER A 180 -10.82 -2.99 -4.64
CA SER A 180 -9.46 -3.42 -4.34
C SER A 180 -9.08 -4.79 -4.88
N LEU A 181 -10.04 -5.62 -5.32
CA LEU A 181 -9.75 -6.97 -5.81
C LEU A 181 -9.21 -6.94 -7.25
N PRO A 182 -8.16 -7.72 -7.56
CA PRO A 182 -7.64 -7.80 -8.91
C PRO A 182 -8.61 -8.56 -9.83
N LEU A 183 -8.53 -8.27 -11.14
CA LEU A 183 -9.32 -8.98 -12.17
C LEU A 183 -9.16 -10.50 -12.11
N THR A 184 -7.95 -10.97 -11.80
CA THR A 184 -7.62 -12.40 -11.64
C THR A 184 -6.57 -12.58 -10.55
N ALA A 185 -6.64 -13.71 -9.86
CA ALA A 185 -5.69 -14.17 -8.84
C ALA A 185 -5.58 -15.71 -8.90
N ARG A 186 -4.52 -16.28 -8.30
CA ARG A 186 -4.28 -17.72 -8.23
C ARG A 186 -3.88 -18.15 -6.83
N TRP A 187 -4.35 -19.33 -6.44
CA TRP A 187 -3.86 -20.09 -5.29
C TRP A 187 -3.39 -21.45 -5.77
N GLU A 188 -2.24 -21.89 -5.25
CA GLU A 188 -1.62 -23.15 -5.64
C GLU A 188 -1.09 -23.85 -4.40
N TYR A 189 -1.35 -25.15 -4.31
CA TYR A 189 -0.98 -25.96 -3.16
C TYR A 189 0.55 -26.09 -3.05
N MET A 190 1.10 -25.75 -1.88
CA MET A 190 2.52 -25.92 -1.54
C MET A 190 3.54 -25.34 -2.54
N HIS A 191 3.15 -24.34 -3.34
CA HIS A 191 4.07 -23.67 -4.26
C HIS A 191 5.20 -22.97 -3.50
N SER A 192 6.45 -23.36 -3.77
CA SER A 192 7.66 -22.70 -3.27
C SER A 192 8.58 -22.37 -4.45
N PRO A 193 9.09 -21.13 -4.57
CA PRO A 193 10.03 -20.78 -5.62
C PRO A 193 11.42 -21.39 -5.35
N SER A 194 12.24 -21.49 -6.40
CA SER A 194 13.63 -21.92 -6.30
C SER A 194 14.47 -20.91 -5.49
N GLU A 195 15.40 -21.39 -4.66
CA GLU A 195 16.12 -20.57 -3.66
C GLU A 195 16.90 -19.37 -4.24
N ASN A 196 17.35 -19.44 -5.50
CA ASN A 196 18.13 -18.38 -6.16
C ASN A 196 17.34 -17.63 -7.24
N SER A 197 16.01 -17.65 -7.17
CA SER A 197 15.15 -16.99 -8.16
C SER A 197 14.71 -15.60 -7.71
N LYS A 198 14.23 -14.79 -8.66
CA LYS A 198 13.67 -13.46 -8.36
C LYS A 198 12.42 -13.55 -7.46
N GLU A 199 11.68 -14.66 -7.55
CA GLU A 199 10.56 -14.96 -6.66
C GLU A 199 11.02 -15.16 -5.22
N ALA A 200 12.13 -15.88 -5.00
CA ALA A 200 12.70 -16.03 -3.67
C ALA A 200 13.23 -14.68 -3.11
N GLU A 201 13.87 -13.87 -3.96
CA GLU A 201 14.35 -12.53 -3.59
C GLU A 201 13.23 -11.63 -3.07
N ILE A 202 12.10 -11.55 -3.78
CA ILE A 202 10.97 -10.74 -3.31
C ILE A 202 10.39 -11.32 -2.01
N LEU A 203 10.22 -12.65 -1.88
CA LEU A 203 9.70 -13.24 -0.65
C LEU A 203 10.59 -12.94 0.57
N GLU A 204 11.91 -12.92 0.40
CA GLU A 204 12.84 -12.58 1.47
C GLU A 204 12.59 -11.17 2.00
N VAL A 205 12.46 -10.19 1.10
CA VAL A 205 12.14 -8.80 1.47
C VAL A 205 10.77 -8.69 2.14
N LEU A 206 9.79 -9.48 1.72
CA LEU A 206 8.47 -9.46 2.34
C LEU A 206 8.46 -10.09 3.74
N ARG A 207 9.37 -11.03 4.02
CA ARG A 207 9.57 -11.58 5.38
C ARG A 207 10.45 -10.68 6.25
N HIS A 208 11.37 -9.95 5.63
CA HIS A 208 12.34 -9.09 6.29
C HIS A 208 12.42 -7.71 5.58
N PRO A 209 11.53 -6.76 5.94
CA PRO A 209 11.47 -5.45 5.32
C PRO A 209 12.79 -4.72 5.45
N ARG A 210 13.13 -3.95 4.43
CA ARG A 210 14.37 -3.19 4.33
C ARG A 210 14.08 -1.71 4.35
N ASP A 211 15.11 -0.92 4.58
CA ASP A 211 15.05 0.52 4.39
C ASP A 211 15.43 0.88 2.95
N TRP A 212 14.59 1.71 2.32
CA TRP A 212 14.70 2.06 0.90
C TRP A 212 15.08 3.52 0.67
N ALA A 213 14.99 4.36 1.70
CA ALA A 213 15.35 5.77 1.64
C ALA A 213 16.04 6.16 2.95
N HIS A 214 17.24 6.72 2.84
CA HIS A 214 17.98 7.35 3.93
C HIS A 214 17.82 8.86 3.85
#